data_AF-A0A5A9DT27-F1
#
_entry.id   AF-A0A5A9DT27-F1
#
_cell.length_a   1.000
_cell.length_b   1.000
_cell.length_c   1.000
_cell.angle_alpha   90.00
_cell.angle_beta   90.00
_cell.angle_gamma   90.00
#
_symmetry.space_group_name_H-M   'P 1'
#
loop_
_entity.id
_entity.type
_entity.pdbx_description
1 polymer ?
#
loop_
_entity_poly.entity_id
_entity_poly.type
_entity_poly.pdbx_seq_one_letter_code
_entity_poly.pdbx_strand_id
1 'polypeptide(L)' 'MLFPVIEGPVSDKKHAIKDSKMTECGIPYPDFYEDDKQAMKSIYFREVKEISCQKCKENIEPFMDN' A
#
# COMPACT_ATOMS: atom_id res chain seq x y z
N MET A 1 -0.62 -6.90 -12.87
CA MET A 1 -0.27 -7.53 -11.57
C MET A 1 -1.09 -6.85 -10.46
N LEU A 2 -1.45 -7.59 -9.40
CA LEU A 2 -2.26 -7.11 -8.28
C LEU A 2 -1.35 -6.75 -7.10
N PHE A 3 -1.48 -5.56 -6.53
CA PHE A 3 -0.65 -5.11 -5.42
C PHE A 3 -1.48 -5.00 -4.13
N PRO A 4 -0.96 -5.49 -2.99
CA PRO A 4 -1.56 -5.23 -1.70
C PRO A 4 -1.39 -3.74 -1.37
N VAL A 5 -2.48 -3.05 -1.03
CA VAL A 5 -2.46 -1.63 -0.70
C VAL A 5 -3.15 -1.35 0.62
N ILE A 6 -2.75 -0.25 1.23
CA ILE A 6 -3.21 0.18 2.54
C ILE A 6 -3.52 1.67 2.52
N GLU A 7 -4.67 2.07 3.06
CA GLU A 7 -5.03 3.47 3.27
C GLU A 7 -4.85 3.80 4.74
N GLY A 8 -4.11 4.86 5.03
CA GLY A 8 -3.78 5.25 6.39
C GLY A 8 -4.44 6.56 6.80
N PRO A 9 -4.86 6.71 8.07
CA PRO A 9 -5.52 7.92 8.58
C PRO A 9 -4.61 9.15 8.56
N VAL A 10 -3.29 8.93 8.61
CA VAL A 10 -2.28 9.99 8.63
C VAL A 10 -2.08 10.64 7.26
N SER A 11 -2.30 9.90 6.18
CA SER A 11 -1.90 10.33 4.84
C SER A 11 -3.05 10.44 3.84
N ASP A 12 -4.26 9.93 4.14
CA ASP A 12 -5.43 9.89 3.23
C ASP A 12 -5.09 9.34 1.82
N LYS A 13 -3.98 8.60 1.73
CA LYS A 13 -3.41 8.06 0.51
C LYS A 13 -3.28 6.56 0.66
N LYS A 14 -3.44 5.86 -0.45
CA LYS A 14 -3.21 4.44 -0.60
C LYS A 14 -1.74 4.20 -0.88
N HIS A 15 -1.10 3.46 0.01
CA HIS A 15 0.29 3.03 -0.05
C HIS A 15 0.35 1.56 -0.46
N ALA A 16 1.38 1.15 -1.19
CA ALA A 16 1.59 -0.26 -1.49
C ALA A 16 2.34 -0.95 -0.36
N ILE A 17 1.96 -2.17 -0.03
CA ILE A 17 2.63 -2.98 0.98
C ILE A 17 3.82 -3.67 0.32
N LYS A 18 5.00 -3.46 0.90
CA LYS A 18 6.24 -4.14 0.50
C LYS A 18 6.41 -5.45 1.26
N ASP A 19 6.26 -5.36 2.58
CA ASP A 19 6.48 -6.46 3.51
C ASP A 19 5.42 -6.44 4.63
N SER A 20 5.41 -7.49 5.45
CA SER A 20 4.49 -7.65 6.59
C SER A 20 4.43 -6.47 7.59
N LYS A 21 5.38 -5.54 7.53
CA LYS A 21 5.48 -4.39 8.45
C LYS A 21 5.71 -3.05 7.76
N MET A 22 5.87 -2.99 6.43
CA MET A 22 6.32 -1.77 5.76
C MET A 22 5.70 -1.60 4.37
N THR A 23 5.46 -0.36 4.00
CA THR A 23 5.05 0.03 2.64
C THR A 23 6.24 0.26 1.73
N GLU A 24 6.00 0.29 0.42
CA GLU A 24 7.01 0.57 -0.59
C GLU A 24 7.67 1.93 -0.40
N CYS A 25 6.93 2.93 0.09
CA CYS A 25 7.47 4.26 0.39
C CYS A 25 8.25 4.35 1.73
N GLY A 26 8.36 3.23 2.46
CA GLY A 26 9.12 3.15 3.72
C GLY A 26 8.34 3.54 4.97
N ILE A 27 7.01 3.70 4.87
CA ILE A 27 6.19 3.99 6.06
C ILE A 27 5.82 2.67 6.73
N PRO A 28 5.93 2.56 8.06
CA PRO A 28 5.56 1.33 8.72
C PRO A 28 4.05 1.09 8.57
N TYR A 29 3.70 -0.13 8.19
CA TYR A 29 2.32 -0.60 8.17
C TYR A 29 1.60 -0.41 9.52
N PRO A 30 2.24 -0.67 10.69
CA PRO A 30 1.61 -0.46 11.99
C PRO A 30 1.09 0.96 12.20
N ASP A 31 1.85 1.99 11.79
CA ASP A 31 1.49 3.42 11.96
C ASP A 31 0.20 3.81 11.23
N PHE A 32 -0.24 3.03 10.25
CA PHE A 32 -1.50 3.27 9.55
C PHE A 32 -2.69 2.54 10.19
N TYR A 33 -2.44 1.50 10.98
CA TYR A 33 -3.42 0.45 11.34
C TYR A 33 -3.59 0.25 12.85
N GLU A 34 -3.06 1.16 13.67
CA GLU A 34 -3.10 1.06 15.13
C GLU A 34 -4.52 0.85 15.72
N ASP A 35 -5.59 1.14 14.98
CA ASP A 35 -6.96 1.04 15.50
C ASP A 35 -7.71 -0.28 15.22
N ASP A 36 -7.48 -1.01 14.11
CA ASP A 36 -8.39 -2.12 13.77
C ASP A 36 -7.76 -3.33 13.05
N LYS A 37 -7.48 -4.39 13.82
CA LYS A 37 -7.00 -5.70 13.30
C LYS A 37 -7.97 -6.32 12.29
N GLN A 38 -9.25 -5.95 12.29
CA GLN A 38 -10.24 -6.49 11.35
C GLN A 38 -10.01 -5.96 9.92
N ALA A 39 -9.42 -4.76 9.78
CA ALA A 39 -9.05 -4.18 8.51
C ALA A 39 -7.93 -4.96 7.79
N MET A 40 -7.10 -5.74 8.51
CA MET A 40 -6.06 -6.58 7.90
C MET A 40 -6.65 -7.66 6.97
N LYS A 41 -7.86 -8.15 7.28
CA LYS A 41 -8.58 -9.12 6.44
C LYS A 41 -9.18 -8.50 5.18
N SER A 42 -9.23 -7.17 5.12
CA SER A 42 -9.79 -6.38 4.01
C SER A 42 -8.73 -5.73 3.13
N ILE A 43 -7.46 -6.17 3.23
CA ILE A 43 -6.42 -5.84 2.24
C ILE A 43 -6.78 -6.58 0.96
N TYR A 44 -7.74 -6.04 0.22
CA TYR A 44 -8.12 -6.54 -1.09
C TYR A 44 -7.16 -5.99 -2.13
N PHE A 45 -6.70 -6.90 -2.98
CA PHE A 45 -5.84 -6.63 -4.11
C PHE A 45 -6.43 -5.52 -5.01
N ARG A 46 -5.67 -4.44 -5.19
CA ARG A 46 -6.05 -3.31 -6.03
C ARG A 46 -4.97 -3.11 -7.09
N GLU A 47 -5.38 -2.78 -8.31
CA GLU A 47 -4.46 -2.60 -9.44
C GLU A 47 -3.51 -1.39 -9.19
N VAL A 48 -2.34 -1.33 -9.85
CA VAL A 48 -1.34 -0.23 -9.67
C VAL A 48 -1.97 1.17 -9.80
N LYS A 49 -2.98 1.31 -10.66
CA LYS A 49 -3.70 2.58 -10.90
C LYS A 49 -4.39 3.13 -9.64
N GLU A 50 -4.70 2.27 -8.67
CA GLU A 50 -5.40 2.63 -7.44
C GLU A 50 -4.47 3.14 -6.33
N ILE A 51 -3.16 3.10 -6.55
CA ILE A 51 -2.15 3.58 -5.61
C ILE A 51 -2.02 5.09 -5.75
N SER A 52 -2.47 5.82 -4.72
CA SER A 52 -2.44 7.29 -4.73
C SER A 52 -1.18 7.88 -4.09
N CYS A 53 -0.41 7.09 -3.34
CA CYS A 53 0.91 7.50 -2.89
C CYS A 53 1.91 7.48 -4.06
N GLN A 54 2.35 8.66 -4.52
CA GLN A 54 3.28 8.80 -5.63
C GLN A 54 4.60 8.03 -5.39
N LYS A 55 5.18 8.13 -4.18
CA LYS A 55 6.39 7.36 -3.82
C LYS A 55 6.19 5.84 -3.92
N CYS A 56 5.03 5.33 -3.48
CA CYS A 56 4.73 3.91 -3.66
C CYS A 56 4.63 3.59 -5.15
N LYS A 57 3.90 4.41 -5.92
CA LYS A 57 3.71 4.22 -7.36
C LYS A 57 5.02 4.21 -8.15
N GLU A 58 5.99 5.02 -7.74
CA GLU A 58 7.35 5.05 -8.31
C GLU A 58 8.18 3.81 -7.93
N ASN A 59 8.10 3.37 -6.67
CA ASN A 59 8.90 2.25 -6.15
C ASN A 59 8.41 0.86 -6.62
N ILE A 60 7.15 0.75 -7.03
CA ILE A 60 6.58 -0.52 -7.51
C ILE A 60 7.10 -0.89 -8.90
N GLU A 61 7.79 0.05 -9.56
CA GLU A 61 8.18 0.02 -10.96
C GLU A 61 7.02 -0.18 -11.94
N PRO A 62 7.07 0.45 -13.12
CA PRO A 62 6.33 -0.05 -14.26
C PRO A 62 7.00 -1.35 -14.71
N PHE A 63 6.56 -2.51 -14.20
CA PHE A 63 6.58 -3.72 -15.04
C PHE A 63 5.56 -3.50 -16.17
N MET A 64 5.84 -2.54 -17.06
CA MET A 64 5.25 -2.53 -18.38
C MET A 64 5.85 -3.72 -19.10
N ASP A 65 4.97 -4.60 -19.56
CA ASP A 65 5.24 -5.73 -20.44
C ASP A 65 6.36 -5.46 -21.46
N ASN A 66 7.32 -6.41 -21.53
CA ASN A 66 8.24 -6.73 -22.64
C ASN A 66 9.15 -5.62 -23.20
#